data_AF-A0A7S0W1C2-F1
#
_entry.id   AF-A0A7S0W1C2-F1
#
_cell.length_a   1.000
_cell.length_b   1.000
_cell.length_c   1.000
_cell.angle_alpha   90.00
_cell.angle_beta   90.00
_cell.angle_gamma   90.00
#
_symmetry.space_group_name_H-M   'P 1'
#
loop_
_entity.id
_entity.type
_entity.pdbx_description
1 polymer ?
#
loop_
_entity_poly.entity_id
_entity_poly.type
_entity_poly.pdbx_seq_one_letter_code
_entity_poly.pdbx_strand_id
1 'polypeptide(L)'
;SSGSAKGGTTLTFTTAGLDLSITYVCRFTAQSGDTLDSVGANAAMASGGAAVGTSFSCVTPEWTFVAANTSVQILEEVSGNEVYSTGHYFFFTDEFVSLGVS
;
A
#
# COMPACT_ATOMS: atom_id res chain seq x y z
N SER A 1 -1.59 -0.86 12.03
CA SER A 1 -2.31 -2.07 11.55
C SER A 1 -1.30 -3.19 11.32
N SER A 2 -1.68 -4.46 11.39
CA SER A 2 -0.81 -5.59 11.02
C SER A 2 -1.22 -6.15 9.66
N GLY A 3 -0.26 -6.70 8.90
CA GLY A 3 -0.46 -7.32 7.60
C GLY A 3 0.35 -8.61 7.45
N SER A 4 -0.06 -9.48 6.52
CA SER A 4 0.64 -10.74 6.26
C SER A 4 1.95 -10.47 5.52
N ALA A 5 3.06 -11.04 5.99
CA ALA A 5 4.35 -10.95 5.29
C ALA A 5 4.32 -11.60 3.90
N LYS A 6 3.34 -12.48 3.62
CA LYS A 6 3.11 -13.04 2.28
C LYS A 6 2.58 -12.01 1.26
N GLY A 7 2.24 -10.80 1.72
CA GLY A 7 1.61 -9.79 0.89
C GLY A 7 0.16 -10.15 0.55
N GLY A 8 -0.34 -9.64 -0.57
CA GLY A 8 -1.68 -9.95 -1.08
C GLY A 8 -2.83 -9.16 -0.45
N THR A 9 -2.57 -8.33 0.57
CA THR A 9 -3.59 -7.46 1.16
C THR A 9 -3.85 -6.28 0.25
N THR A 10 -5.11 -6.04 -0.12
CA THR A 10 -5.48 -4.84 -0.89
C THR A 10 -5.68 -3.66 0.05
N LEU A 11 -4.93 -2.58 -0.16
CA LEU A 11 -5.08 -1.31 0.51
C LEU A 11 -5.80 -0.34 -0.43
N THR A 12 -6.85 0.31 0.06
CA THR A 12 -7.61 1.29 -0.72
C THR A 12 -7.48 2.67 -0.08
N PHE A 13 -7.10 3.65 -0.90
CA PHE A 13 -6.91 5.03 -0.54
C PHE A 13 -7.95 5.87 -1.28
N THR A 14 -8.56 6.83 -0.59
CA THR A 14 -9.41 7.84 -1.23
C THR A 14 -8.77 9.18 -0.99
N THR A 15 -8.34 9.83 -2.07
CA THR A 15 -7.70 11.15 -2.04
C THR A 15 -8.23 11.99 -3.19
N ALA A 16 -7.94 13.29 -3.21
CA ALA A 16 -8.25 14.15 -4.35
C ALA A 16 -6.99 14.34 -5.20
N GLY A 17 -7.17 14.48 -6.52
CA GLY A 17 -6.10 14.93 -7.42
C GLY A 17 -5.21 13.85 -8.01
N LEU A 18 -5.59 12.56 -7.96
CA LEU A 18 -4.93 11.56 -8.78
C LEU A 18 -5.36 11.71 -10.25
N ASP A 19 -4.41 11.61 -11.17
CA ASP A 19 -4.67 11.55 -12.61
C ASP A 19 -5.10 10.13 -12.98
N LEU A 20 -6.28 10.01 -13.58
CA LEU A 20 -6.83 8.72 -14.00
C LEU A 20 -6.07 8.09 -15.18
N SER A 21 -5.20 8.86 -15.83
CA SER A 21 -4.41 8.46 -16.99
C SER A 21 -3.00 7.98 -16.62
N ILE A 22 -2.63 8.03 -15.34
CA ILE A 22 -1.30 7.67 -14.84
C ILE A 22 -1.38 6.40 -13.99
N THR A 23 -0.28 5.64 -13.99
CA THR A 23 -0.09 4.47 -13.11
C THR A 23 0.63 4.89 -11.84
N TYR A 24 0.15 4.41 -10.70
CA TYR A 24 0.71 4.66 -9.39
C TYR A 24 1.20 3.37 -8.73
N VAL A 25 2.20 3.49 -7.86
CA VAL A 25 2.69 2.42 -7.00
C VAL A 25 2.60 2.83 -5.55
N CYS A 26 2.38 1.84 -4.67
CA CYS A 26 2.59 2.01 -3.23
C CYS A 26 4.03 1.65 -2.90
N ARG A 27 4.79 2.61 -2.40
CA ARG A 27 6.10 2.38 -1.78
C ARG A 27 5.94 2.12 -0.30
N PHE A 28 6.39 0.95 0.13
CA PHE A 28 6.44 0.50 1.50
C PHE A 28 7.85 0.70 2.04
N THR A 29 8.01 1.56 3.04
CA THR A 29 9.33 1.88 3.61
C THR A 29 9.41 1.40 5.05
N ALA A 30 10.28 0.42 5.32
CA ALA A 30 10.57 -0.06 6.66
C ALA A 30 11.30 1.01 7.48
N GLN A 31 11.19 0.95 8.80
CA GLN A 31 11.97 1.81 9.70
C GLN A 31 13.50 1.64 9.52
N SER A 32 13.96 0.48 9.04
CA SER A 32 15.36 0.22 8.68
C SER A 32 15.81 0.98 7.42
N GLY A 33 14.88 1.53 6.63
CA GLY A 33 15.13 2.17 5.35
C GLY A 33 14.93 1.26 4.14
N ASP A 34 14.65 -0.02 4.34
CA ASP A 34 14.34 -0.94 3.24
C ASP A 34 13.02 -0.57 2.56
N THR A 35 12.99 -0.61 1.23
CA THR A 35 11.80 -0.23 0.46
C THR A 35 11.36 -1.33 -0.50
N LEU A 36 10.04 -1.48 -0.65
CA LEU A 36 9.42 -2.33 -1.65
C LEU A 36 8.25 -1.60 -2.30
N ASP A 37 8.14 -1.72 -3.62
CA ASP A 37 7.06 -1.12 -4.38
C ASP A 37 5.99 -2.19 -4.72
N SER A 38 4.73 -1.79 -4.73
CA SER A 38 3.65 -2.63 -5.25
C SER A 38 3.71 -2.71 -6.77
N VAL A 39 2.91 -3.61 -7.34
CA VAL A 39 2.54 -3.55 -8.76
C VAL A 39 1.80 -2.24 -9.03
N GLY A 40 2.06 -1.65 -10.19
CA GLY A 40 1.39 -0.44 -10.67
C GLY A 40 -0.11 -0.65 -10.89
N ALA A 41 -0.91 0.34 -10.47
CA ALA A 41 -2.34 0.39 -10.72
C ALA A 41 -2.80 1.81 -11.06
N ASN A 42 -3.90 1.92 -11.81
CA ASN A 42 -4.49 3.22 -12.13
C ASN A 42 -5.45 3.69 -11.02
N ALA A 43 -5.57 5.00 -10.87
CA ALA A 43 -6.62 5.59 -10.05
C ALA A 43 -7.98 5.44 -10.74
N ALA A 44 -9.05 5.43 -9.94
CA ALA A 44 -10.43 5.39 -10.40
C ALA A 44 -11.25 6.50 -9.73
N MET A 45 -12.34 6.92 -10.36
CA MET A 45 -13.29 7.82 -9.73
C MET A 45 -13.98 7.11 -8.54
N ALA A 46 -13.89 7.70 -7.34
CA ALA A 46 -14.61 7.18 -6.18
C ALA A 46 -16.11 7.42 -6.39
N SER A 47 -16.87 6.35 -6.61
CA SER A 47 -18.31 6.40 -6.83
C SER A 47 -19.05 6.02 -5.54
N GLY A 48 -19.17 6.98 -4.61
CA GLY A 48 -19.92 6.78 -3.37
C GLY A 48 -20.04 8.04 -2.52
N GLY A 49 -21.18 8.74 -2.61
CA GLY A 49 -21.71 9.70 -1.63
C GLY A 49 -20.83 10.89 -1.19
N ALA A 50 -21.28 12.12 -1.51
CA ALA A 50 -20.83 13.45 -1.01
C ALA A 50 -19.33 13.83 -1.08
N ALA A 51 -18.40 12.88 -1.21
CA ALA A 51 -16.98 13.11 -1.41
C ALA A 51 -16.63 12.79 -2.88
N VAL A 52 -16.50 13.84 -3.70
CA VAL A 52 -15.93 13.71 -5.05
C VAL A 52 -14.42 13.53 -4.87
N GLY A 53 -13.93 12.31 -5.09
CA GLY A 53 -12.52 11.98 -4.95
C GLY A 53 -12.08 10.92 -5.95
N THR A 54 -10.78 10.66 -5.96
CA THR A 54 -10.15 9.57 -6.70
C THR A 54 -9.78 8.46 -5.72
N SER A 55 -10.26 7.25 -5.99
CA SER A 55 -9.89 6.04 -5.27
C SER A 55 -8.72 5.36 -5.96
N PHE A 56 -7.74 4.92 -5.19
CA PHE A 56 -6.62 4.13 -5.65
C PHE A 56 -6.47 2.90 -4.76
N SER A 57 -6.20 1.74 -5.35
CA SER A 57 -5.93 0.53 -4.59
C SER A 57 -4.63 -0.11 -5.03
N CYS A 58 -3.84 -0.56 -4.06
CA CYS A 58 -2.60 -1.31 -4.30
C CYS A 58 -2.60 -2.58 -3.46
N VAL A 59 -1.86 -3.58 -3.92
CA VAL A 59 -1.69 -4.84 -3.21
C VAL A 59 -0.33 -4.82 -2.50
N THR A 60 -0.32 -5.15 -1.20
CA THR A 60 0.91 -5.25 -0.42
C THR A 60 1.83 -6.31 -1.04
N PRO A 61 3.11 -6.03 -1.28
CA PRO A 61 4.06 -7.00 -1.81
C PRO A 61 4.37 -8.08 -0.77
N GLU A 62 5.03 -9.15 -1.22
CA GLU A 62 5.67 -10.09 -0.31
C GLU A 62 6.80 -9.38 0.46
N TRP A 63 6.72 -9.42 1.78
CA TRP A 63 7.64 -8.75 2.68
C TRP A 63 8.76 -9.70 3.11
N THR A 64 9.94 -9.54 2.52
CA THR A 64 11.11 -10.40 2.76
C THR A 64 12.03 -9.86 3.85
N PHE A 65 11.72 -8.71 4.44
CA PHE A 65 12.50 -8.10 5.52
C PHE A 65 12.00 -8.54 6.89
N VAL A 66 12.80 -8.21 7.92
CA VAL A 66 12.36 -8.39 9.31
C VAL A 66 11.06 -7.62 9.58
N ALA A 67 10.24 -8.15 10.47
CA ALA A 67 9.01 -7.48 10.90
C ALA A 67 9.35 -6.11 11.49
N ALA A 68 8.85 -5.05 10.87
CA ALA A 68 9.13 -3.67 11.25
C ALA A 68 7.91 -2.78 11.01
N ASN A 69 7.94 -1.59 11.61
CA ASN A 69 7.04 -0.51 11.25
C ASN A 69 7.31 -0.07 9.82
N THR A 70 6.29 -0.12 8.97
CA THR A 70 6.38 0.27 7.57
C THR A 70 5.44 1.43 7.27
N SER A 71 5.95 2.50 6.66
CA SER A 71 5.15 3.60 6.12
C SER A 71 4.78 3.34 4.66
N VAL A 72 3.69 3.95 4.17
CA VAL A 72 3.23 3.79 2.79
C VAL A 72 3.10 5.14 2.11
N GLN A 73 3.71 5.24 0.93
CA GLN A 73 3.63 6.40 0.03
C GLN A 73 3.02 5.97 -1.30
N ILE A 74 2.19 6.81 -1.89
CA ILE A 74 1.70 6.67 -3.26
C ILE A 74 2.61 7.51 -4.15
N LEU A 75 3.25 6.85 -5.12
CA LEU A 75 4.13 7.48 -6.09
C LEU A 75 3.58 7.33 -7.50
N GLU A 76 3.79 8.31 -8.35
CA GLU A 76 3.66 8.12 -9.81
C GLU A 76 4.72 7.13 -10.29
N GLU A 77 4.32 6.09 -11.01
CA GLU A 77 5.26 5.05 -11.47
C GLU A 77 6.32 5.61 -12.42
N VAL A 78 5.93 6.55 -13.28
CA VAL A 78 6.81 7.10 -14.34
C VAL A 78 7.81 8.13 -13.84
N SER A 79 7.43 8.95 -12.85
CA SER A 79 8.25 10.07 -12.36
C SER A 79 8.88 9.79 -11.00
N GLY A 80 8.32 8.83 -10.24
CA GLY A 80 8.66 8.58 -8.85
C GLY A 80 8.20 9.68 -7.89
N ASN A 81 7.41 10.64 -8.35
CA ASN A 81 6.93 11.76 -7.53
C ASN A 81 5.95 11.27 -6.48
N GLU A 82 6.12 11.73 -5.24
CA GLU A 82 5.17 11.49 -4.16
C GLU A 82 3.90 12.31 -4.37
N VAL A 83 2.77 11.63 -4.38
CA VAL A 83 1.44 12.24 -4.54
C VAL A 83 0.65 12.20 -3.25
N TYR A 84 0.90 11.18 -2.41
CA TYR A 84 0.25 11.03 -1.13
C TYR A 84 1.11 10.22 -0.18
N SER A 85 1.22 10.65 1.07
CA SER A 85 1.93 9.93 2.12
C SER A 85 0.97 9.61 3.26
N THR A 86 0.87 8.32 3.56
CA THR A 86 0.00 7.82 4.61
C THR A 86 0.91 7.39 5.73
N GLY A 87 0.86 8.10 6.86
CA GLY A 87 1.57 7.70 8.09
C GLY A 87 1.02 6.39 8.71
N HIS A 88 0.40 5.52 7.91
CA HIS A 88 -0.11 4.25 8.35
C HIS A 88 1.05 3.30 8.57
N TYR A 89 1.27 2.94 9.84
CA TYR A 89 2.23 1.93 10.23
C TYR A 89 1.65 0.53 10.00
N PHE A 90 2.23 -0.21 9.06
CA PHE A 90 1.97 -1.62 8.85
C PHE A 90 3.07 -2.44 9.52
N PHE A 91 2.68 -3.36 10.40
CA PHE A 91 3.56 -4.41 10.90
C PHE A 91 3.33 -5.67 10.08
N PHE A 92 4.27 -6.01 9.19
CA PHE A 92 4.25 -7.26 8.45
C PHE A 92 4.72 -8.39 9.37
N THR A 93 3.84 -9.32 9.70
CA THR A 93 4.16 -10.51 10.50
C THR A 93 4.06 -11.74 9.60
N ASP A 94 4.99 -12.67 9.75
CA ASP A 94 4.83 -14.01 9.16
C ASP A 94 3.59 -14.64 9.80
N GLU A 95 2.59 -14.97 8.98
CA GLU A 95 1.49 -15.83 9.42
C GLU A 95 2.06 -17.25 9.59
N PHE A 96 2.72 -17.52 10.71
CA PHE A 96 2.52 -18.80 11.36
C PHE A 96 1.07 -18.82 11.84
N VAL A 97 0.16 -19.17 10.93
CA VAL A 97 -1.08 -19.83 11.33
C VAL A 97 -0.63 -20.99 12.19
N SER A 98 -0.86 -20.89 13.49
CA SER A 98 -0.72 -21.99 14.41
C SER A 98 -1.57 -23.12 13.81
N LEU A 99 -0.91 -24.19 13.36
CA LEU A 99 -1.58 -25.47 13.20
C LEU A 99 -2.15 -25.77 14.59
N GLY A 100 -3.46 -25.57 14.72
CA GLY A 100 -4.21 -26.00 15.89
C GLY A 100 -4.12 -27.51 15.97
N VAL A 101 -3.10 -28.00 16.69
CA VAL A 101 -3.19 -29.26 17.42
C VAL A 101 -4.01 -29.00 18.67
N SER A 102 -5.27 -29.42 18.64
CA SER A 102 -6.00 -30.00 19.76
C SER A 102 -7.21 -30.76 19.23
#